data_AF-A0A9E2GDD4-F1
#
_entry.id   AF-A0A9E2GDD4-F1
#
_cell.length_a   1.000
_cell.length_b   1.000
_cell.length_c   1.000
_cell.angle_alpha   90.00
_cell.angle_beta   90.00
_cell.angle_gamma   90.00
#
_symmetry.space_group_name_H-M   'P 1'
#
loop_
_entity.id
_entity.type
_entity.pdbx_description
1 polymer ?
#
loop_
_entity_poly.entity_id
_entity_poly.type
_entity_poly.pdbx_seq_one_letter_code
_entity_poly.pdbx_strand_id
1 'polypeptide(L)'
;MSHNLPDDLLLRLSRTIAVKTALHFPKERWKDLERKAGTVAKKFGYPDIEEFTSYLESSPLTVDQIEILASHLTVSETYFWREPQSFEALEQKILPKLIRSRMQKEKRLRIWSAGCSSGEEPYSIAIALKRLIPDIKDWNITILATDINPRTLKKAMMGIYGKWSFRNAPDWLQGKYFHDREDEKHEILPEIKKMVTFAHLNLAEANYPSPLNNTNAMDIIFCRNVLMYFTGERVKQVIHNLHHSLADGGWLIVSSSELSQQVFSQFTSVNYPGAIVYLKDHQKTKMLKPVPFAEVPQLQKHFHLPLKPVHKIEKIKPVLPEIKKEDIKETESPLPGRSNYEEALNSYSQGSYAEVIDTLEHHAATPEEFVLLIRALANQNKLTEAIAQCERVIAINKLHPGLHFLFATILQEHNQFSKAITSLNHVIYLDPNSVLAYYTMGNIFLRQGGALRAKRSFENALALLKKCNDDDIVPESEGLTAGRLREIINATIKSRVLS
;
A
#
# COMPACT_ATOMS: atom_id res chain seq x y z
N MET A 1 13.13 -17.87 -8.28
CA MET A 1 11.76 -17.42 -8.59
C MET A 1 10.90 -18.65 -8.92
N SER A 2 10.48 -19.43 -7.93
CA SER A 2 9.58 -20.57 -8.17
C SER A 2 8.43 -20.53 -7.18
N HIS A 3 7.21 -20.54 -7.69
CA HIS A 3 5.99 -20.92 -6.99
C HIS A 3 5.80 -22.42 -7.11
N ASN A 4 5.10 -23.05 -6.16
CA ASN A 4 4.92 -24.50 -6.15
C ASN A 4 3.67 -24.94 -6.93
N LEU A 5 2.70 -24.03 -7.09
CA LEU A 5 1.50 -24.29 -7.86
C LEU A 5 1.72 -24.20 -9.39
N PRO A 6 0.90 -24.93 -10.19
CA PRO A 6 0.91 -24.82 -11.65
C PRO A 6 0.58 -23.40 -12.13
N ASP A 7 1.28 -22.94 -13.17
CA ASP A 7 1.07 -21.63 -13.81
C ASP A 7 -0.41 -21.41 -14.21
N ASP A 8 -1.10 -22.44 -14.69
CA ASP A 8 -2.51 -22.36 -15.09
C ASP A 8 -3.43 -22.00 -13.92
N LEU A 9 -3.22 -22.64 -12.76
CA LEU A 9 -3.99 -22.38 -11.55
C LEU A 9 -3.74 -20.94 -11.04
N LEU A 10 -2.48 -20.50 -11.03
CA LEU A 10 -2.13 -19.14 -10.59
C LEU A 10 -2.65 -18.07 -11.56
N LEU A 11 -2.68 -18.36 -12.86
CA LEU A 11 -3.30 -17.50 -13.86
C LEU A 11 -4.81 -17.38 -13.65
N ARG A 12 -5.51 -18.51 -13.43
CA ARG A 12 -6.95 -18.54 -13.11
C ARG A 12 -7.27 -17.77 -11.84
N LEU A 13 -6.53 -18.03 -10.77
CA LEU A 13 -6.67 -17.33 -9.49
C LEU A 13 -6.44 -15.82 -9.63
N SER A 14 -5.35 -15.41 -10.29
CA SER A 14 -5.03 -13.99 -10.53
C SER A 14 -6.14 -13.29 -11.30
N ARG A 15 -6.66 -13.91 -12.37
CA ARG A 15 -7.80 -13.39 -13.15
C ARG A 15 -9.06 -13.26 -12.30
N THR A 16 -9.37 -14.29 -11.52
CA THR A 16 -10.59 -14.30 -10.70
C THR A 16 -10.53 -13.23 -9.61
N ILE A 17 -9.40 -13.08 -8.94
CA ILE A 17 -9.18 -12.01 -7.96
C ILE A 17 -9.28 -10.64 -8.64
N ALA A 18 -8.71 -10.47 -9.83
CA ALA A 18 -8.81 -9.21 -10.57
C ALA A 18 -10.26 -8.90 -10.95
N VAL A 19 -11.07 -9.89 -11.32
CA VAL A 19 -12.49 -9.68 -11.62
C VAL A 19 -13.29 -9.31 -10.36
N LYS A 20 -13.01 -9.98 -9.24
CA LYS A 20 -13.81 -9.86 -8.00
C LYS A 20 -13.41 -8.68 -7.12
N THR A 21 -12.13 -8.34 -7.09
CA THR A 21 -11.55 -7.33 -6.19
C THR A 21 -10.82 -6.21 -6.91
N ALA A 22 -10.60 -6.36 -8.23
CA ALA A 22 -9.76 -5.50 -9.05
C ALA A 22 -8.27 -5.49 -8.72
N LEU A 23 -7.81 -6.31 -7.77
CA LEU A 23 -6.40 -6.50 -7.50
C LEU A 23 -5.77 -7.40 -8.58
N HIS A 24 -4.78 -6.89 -9.27
CA HIS A 24 -4.03 -7.57 -10.31
C HIS A 24 -2.69 -8.04 -9.77
N PHE A 25 -2.41 -9.32 -10.00
CA PHE A 25 -1.15 -9.96 -9.66
C PHE A 25 -0.46 -10.41 -10.96
N PRO A 26 0.52 -9.64 -11.45
CA PRO A 26 1.27 -10.05 -12.63
C PRO A 26 2.15 -11.26 -12.30
N LYS A 27 2.69 -11.93 -13.34
CA LYS A 27 3.36 -13.23 -13.21
C LYS A 27 4.53 -13.18 -12.23
N GLU A 28 5.24 -12.06 -12.18
CA GLU A 28 6.40 -11.80 -11.30
C GLU A 28 5.99 -11.81 -9.82
N ARG A 29 4.71 -11.55 -9.53
CA ARG A 29 4.12 -11.55 -8.18
C ARG A 29 3.37 -12.83 -7.84
N TRP A 30 3.39 -13.85 -8.68
CA TRP A 30 2.64 -15.08 -8.41
C TRP A 30 3.11 -15.81 -7.16
N LYS A 31 4.37 -15.68 -6.76
CA LYS A 31 4.83 -16.21 -5.45
C LYS A 31 4.15 -15.48 -4.26
N ASP A 32 3.96 -14.16 -4.37
CA ASP A 32 3.23 -13.38 -3.35
C ASP A 32 1.74 -13.72 -3.37
N LEU A 33 1.16 -13.90 -4.57
CA LEU A 33 -0.21 -14.32 -4.76
C LEU A 33 -0.46 -15.70 -4.14
N GLU A 34 0.35 -16.72 -4.48
CA GLU A 34 0.26 -18.08 -3.95
C GLU A 34 0.26 -18.08 -2.42
N ARG A 35 1.26 -17.41 -1.83
CA ARG A 35 1.38 -17.31 -0.37
C ARG A 35 0.15 -16.68 0.27
N LYS A 36 -0.27 -15.51 -0.23
CA LYS A 36 -1.40 -14.77 0.35
C LYS A 36 -2.73 -15.49 0.12
N ALA A 37 -2.94 -16.05 -1.07
CA ALA A 37 -4.13 -16.81 -1.39
C ALA A 37 -4.24 -18.09 -0.57
N GLY A 38 -3.13 -18.76 -0.26
CA GLY A 38 -3.11 -19.90 0.66
C GLY A 38 -3.62 -19.54 2.06
N THR A 39 -3.20 -18.39 2.59
CA THR A 39 -3.72 -17.87 3.86
C THR A 39 -5.20 -17.55 3.80
N VAL A 40 -5.67 -16.97 2.68
CA VAL A 40 -7.10 -16.63 2.51
C VAL A 40 -7.97 -17.87 2.32
N ALA A 41 -7.52 -18.85 1.53
CA ALA A 41 -8.24 -20.10 1.28
C ALA A 41 -8.61 -20.80 2.59
N LYS A 42 -7.65 -20.93 3.51
CA LYS A 42 -7.87 -21.48 4.85
C LYS A 42 -8.89 -20.69 5.66
N LYS A 43 -8.88 -19.36 5.58
CA LYS A 43 -9.87 -18.50 6.27
C LYS A 43 -11.28 -18.66 5.72
N PHE A 44 -11.40 -19.00 4.45
CA PHE A 44 -12.68 -19.34 3.82
C PHE A 44 -13.10 -20.79 4.09
N GLY A 45 -12.27 -21.59 4.78
CA GLY A 45 -12.54 -22.99 5.08
C GLY A 45 -12.19 -23.96 3.96
N TYR A 46 -11.43 -23.52 2.95
CA TYR A 46 -10.98 -24.39 1.86
C TYR A 46 -9.62 -25.03 2.19
N PRO A 47 -9.45 -26.33 1.89
CA PRO A 47 -8.24 -27.08 2.21
C PRO A 47 -7.05 -26.69 1.33
N ASP A 48 -7.32 -26.23 0.11
CA ASP A 48 -6.31 -25.83 -0.85
C ASP A 48 -6.75 -24.64 -1.73
N ILE A 49 -5.79 -24.14 -2.51
CA ILE A 49 -5.97 -23.00 -3.41
C ILE A 49 -6.81 -23.38 -4.64
N GLU A 50 -6.86 -24.65 -5.04
CA GLU A 50 -7.58 -25.08 -6.24
C GLU A 50 -9.09 -25.10 -6.00
N GLU A 51 -9.53 -25.68 -4.89
CA GLU A 51 -10.92 -25.61 -4.43
C GLU A 51 -11.34 -24.17 -4.15
N PHE A 52 -10.45 -23.38 -3.51
CA PHE A 52 -10.72 -21.96 -3.27
C PHE A 52 -10.88 -21.17 -4.57
N THR A 53 -10.03 -21.42 -5.58
CA THR A 53 -10.13 -20.78 -6.89
C THR A 53 -11.45 -21.15 -7.57
N SER A 54 -11.82 -22.42 -7.52
CA SER A 54 -13.08 -22.92 -8.08
C SER A 54 -14.31 -22.30 -7.37
N TYR A 55 -14.24 -22.09 -6.06
CA TYR A 55 -15.25 -21.34 -5.32
C TYR A 55 -15.35 -19.88 -5.78
N LEU A 56 -14.21 -19.18 -5.89
CA LEU A 56 -14.18 -17.78 -6.32
C LEU A 56 -14.74 -17.61 -7.74
N GLU A 57 -14.50 -18.57 -8.63
CA GLU A 57 -15.03 -18.57 -10.00
C GLU A 57 -16.55 -18.80 -10.02
N SER A 58 -17.05 -19.71 -9.19
CA SER A 58 -18.46 -20.16 -9.20
C SER A 58 -19.42 -19.29 -8.39
N SER A 59 -18.93 -18.54 -7.40
CA SER A 59 -19.80 -17.85 -6.43
C SER A 59 -19.62 -16.32 -6.42
N PRO A 60 -20.70 -15.53 -6.30
CA PRO A 60 -20.59 -14.13 -5.95
C PRO A 60 -20.04 -14.00 -4.53
N LEU A 61 -19.15 -13.03 -4.30
CA LEU A 61 -18.60 -12.78 -2.97
C LEU A 61 -19.53 -11.86 -2.18
N THR A 62 -19.64 -12.14 -0.89
CA THR A 62 -20.23 -11.19 0.06
C THR A 62 -19.28 -10.03 0.34
N VAL A 63 -19.79 -8.92 0.90
CA VAL A 63 -18.97 -7.77 1.30
C VAL A 63 -17.86 -8.20 2.26
N ASP A 64 -18.19 -8.98 3.30
CA ASP A 64 -17.22 -9.48 4.28
C ASP A 64 -16.10 -10.31 3.64
N GLN A 65 -16.44 -11.12 2.62
CA GLN A 65 -15.46 -11.93 1.90
C GLN A 65 -14.53 -11.07 1.04
N ILE A 66 -15.06 -10.02 0.40
CA ILE A 66 -14.25 -9.03 -0.33
C ILE A 66 -13.30 -8.32 0.63
N GLU A 67 -13.77 -7.94 1.82
CA GLU A 67 -12.93 -7.32 2.86
C GLU A 67 -11.80 -8.25 3.33
N ILE A 68 -12.09 -9.55 3.53
CA ILE A 68 -11.07 -10.54 3.89
C ILE A 68 -10.03 -10.66 2.78
N LEU A 69 -10.45 -10.77 1.52
CA LEU A 69 -9.54 -10.82 0.37
C LEU A 69 -8.67 -9.56 0.29
N ALA A 70 -9.30 -8.37 0.31
CA ALA A 70 -8.59 -7.10 0.25
C ALA A 70 -7.55 -6.98 1.37
N SER A 71 -7.91 -7.37 2.60
CA SER A 71 -7.01 -7.24 3.75
C SER A 71 -5.74 -8.10 3.71
N HIS A 72 -5.74 -9.21 2.97
CA HIS A 72 -4.58 -10.11 2.85
C HIS A 72 -3.83 -9.93 1.54
N LEU A 73 -4.53 -9.47 0.50
CA LEU A 73 -3.97 -9.36 -0.84
C LEU A 73 -3.27 -8.02 -1.08
N THR A 74 -3.67 -6.93 -0.42
CA THR A 74 -2.99 -5.63 -0.56
C THR A 74 -1.64 -5.57 0.17
N VAL A 75 -0.71 -4.73 -0.32
CA VAL A 75 0.48 -4.33 0.47
C VAL A 75 0.18 -2.94 1.03
N SER A 76 0.16 -2.84 2.36
CA SER A 76 -0.32 -1.64 3.07
C SER A 76 0.81 -0.73 3.55
N GLU A 77 1.96 -0.76 2.89
CA GLU A 77 3.13 0.01 3.32
C GLU A 77 2.97 1.50 3.02
N THR A 78 3.02 2.32 4.06
CA THR A 78 2.94 3.78 3.99
C THR A 78 3.74 4.42 5.14
N TYR A 79 4.02 5.72 5.05
CA TYR A 79 4.74 6.50 6.06
C TYR A 79 4.53 8.00 5.87
N PHE A 80 4.77 8.75 6.93
CA PHE A 80 4.66 10.19 6.92
C PHE A 80 5.66 10.82 5.93
N TRP A 81 5.22 11.79 5.14
CA TRP A 81 6.01 12.45 4.10
C TRP A 81 6.63 11.49 3.06
N ARG A 82 5.94 10.38 2.76
CA ARG A 82 6.34 9.47 1.68
C ARG A 82 6.50 10.21 0.35
N GLU A 83 7.57 9.88 -0.40
CA GLU A 83 8.11 10.62 -1.55
C GLU A 83 8.20 12.14 -1.26
N PRO A 84 9.23 12.59 -0.52
CA PRO A 84 9.31 13.96 -0.01
C PRO A 84 9.26 15.02 -1.11
N GLN A 85 9.69 14.72 -2.33
CA GLN A 85 9.64 15.63 -3.48
C GLN A 85 8.20 15.96 -3.90
N SER A 86 7.27 15.01 -3.77
CA SER A 86 5.84 15.24 -4.05
C SER A 86 5.22 16.17 -3.00
N PHE A 87 5.59 16.00 -1.72
CA PHE A 87 5.20 16.93 -0.65
C PHE A 87 5.87 18.29 -0.77
N GLU A 88 7.10 18.36 -1.26
CA GLU A 88 7.79 19.62 -1.51
C GLU A 88 7.08 20.43 -2.61
N ALA A 89 6.72 19.79 -3.72
CA ALA A 89 5.92 20.40 -4.77
C ALA A 89 4.55 20.87 -4.24
N LEU A 90 3.91 20.05 -3.40
CA LEU A 90 2.66 20.39 -2.74
C LEU A 90 2.80 21.66 -1.88
N GLU A 91 3.75 21.67 -0.94
CA GLU A 91 3.91 22.73 0.07
C GLU A 91 4.44 24.03 -0.53
N GLN A 92 5.35 23.97 -1.49
CA GLN A 92 6.01 25.17 -2.01
C GLN A 92 5.31 25.79 -3.23
N LYS A 93 4.54 25.01 -4.00
CA LYS A 93 3.99 25.45 -5.30
C LYS A 93 2.47 25.31 -5.38
N ILE A 94 1.95 24.11 -5.12
CA ILE A 94 0.53 23.80 -5.38
C ILE A 94 -0.38 24.45 -4.33
N LEU A 95 -0.16 24.14 -3.04
CA LEU A 95 -0.99 24.67 -1.95
C LEU A 95 -0.94 26.20 -1.86
N PRO A 96 0.23 26.88 -1.91
CA PRO A 96 0.26 28.34 -1.85
C PRO A 96 -0.56 29.02 -2.95
N LYS A 97 -0.51 28.47 -4.18
CA LYS A 97 -1.29 28.99 -5.31
C LYS A 97 -2.79 28.76 -5.13
N LEU A 98 -3.19 27.57 -4.69
CA LEU A 98 -4.59 27.24 -4.41
C LEU A 98 -5.14 28.10 -3.27
N ILE A 99 -4.42 28.19 -2.15
CA ILE A 99 -4.80 29.00 -0.98
C ILE A 99 -5.02 30.45 -1.41
N ARG A 100 -4.07 31.06 -2.12
CA ARG A 100 -4.22 32.45 -2.61
C ARG A 100 -5.46 32.63 -3.49
N SER A 101 -5.73 31.69 -4.40
CA SER A 101 -6.90 31.76 -5.28
C SER A 101 -8.21 31.61 -4.51
N ARG A 102 -8.25 30.73 -3.51
CA ARG A 102 -9.42 30.46 -2.67
C ARG A 102 -9.71 31.60 -1.70
N MET A 103 -8.69 32.26 -1.14
CA MET A 103 -8.87 33.45 -0.31
C MET A 103 -9.64 34.58 -1.00
N GLN A 104 -9.51 34.70 -2.32
CA GLN A 104 -10.18 35.74 -3.11
C GLN A 104 -11.62 35.37 -3.54
N LYS A 105 -12.00 34.09 -3.39
CA LYS A 105 -13.30 33.58 -3.85
C LYS A 105 -14.10 32.99 -2.70
N GLU A 106 -13.70 31.79 -2.27
CA GLU A 106 -14.32 31.01 -1.22
C GLU A 106 -13.19 30.28 -0.48
N LYS A 107 -13.08 30.50 0.84
CA LYS A 107 -12.10 29.85 1.74
C LYS A 107 -12.44 28.37 1.95
N ARG A 108 -12.48 27.59 0.87
CA ARG A 108 -12.84 26.18 0.85
C ARG A 108 -11.81 25.38 0.07
N LEU A 109 -11.38 24.25 0.64
CA LEU A 109 -10.49 23.28 0.00
C LEU A 109 -11.03 21.87 0.21
N ARG A 110 -11.06 21.07 -0.86
CA ARG A 110 -11.41 19.66 -0.81
C ARG A 110 -10.26 18.82 -1.31
N ILE A 111 -9.70 17.98 -0.44
CA ILE A 111 -8.60 17.08 -0.75
C ILE A 111 -9.08 15.65 -0.56
N TRP A 112 -8.66 14.76 -1.45
CA TRP A 112 -8.91 13.33 -1.33
C TRP A 112 -7.60 12.54 -1.35
N SER A 113 -7.33 11.74 -0.33
CA SER A 113 -6.32 10.68 -0.34
C SER A 113 -7.00 9.34 -0.67
N ALA A 114 -6.83 8.89 -1.90
CA ALA A 114 -7.40 7.67 -2.44
C ALA A 114 -6.39 6.51 -2.32
N GLY A 115 -6.74 5.49 -1.53
CA GLY A 115 -5.84 4.43 -1.07
C GLY A 115 -4.96 4.86 0.09
N CYS A 116 -5.59 5.40 1.15
CA CYS A 116 -4.87 6.05 2.25
C CYS A 116 -4.13 5.10 3.21
N SER A 117 -4.31 3.78 3.07
CA SER A 117 -3.74 2.76 3.95
C SER A 117 -3.98 3.08 5.44
N SER A 118 -2.94 3.04 6.28
CA SER A 118 -3.00 3.33 7.73
C SER A 118 -3.01 4.82 8.10
N GLY A 119 -3.22 5.72 7.14
CA GLY A 119 -3.56 7.13 7.42
C GLY A 119 -2.39 8.11 7.48
N GLU A 120 -1.15 7.66 7.29
CA GLU A 120 0.01 8.56 7.30
C GLU A 120 -0.08 9.66 6.22
N GLU A 121 -0.53 9.32 5.00
CA GLU A 121 -0.70 10.31 3.92
C GLU A 121 -1.74 11.41 4.22
N PRO A 122 -3.01 11.08 4.55
CA PRO A 122 -4.00 12.13 4.82
C PRO A 122 -3.65 12.98 6.04
N TYR A 123 -2.95 12.43 7.04
CA TYR A 123 -2.44 13.22 8.15
C TYR A 123 -1.24 14.09 7.77
N SER A 124 -0.33 13.64 6.91
CA SER A 124 0.70 14.50 6.33
C SER A 124 0.08 15.70 5.60
N ILE A 125 -0.99 15.47 4.82
CA ILE A 125 -1.73 16.53 4.14
C ILE A 125 -2.37 17.50 5.15
N ALA A 126 -3.02 16.98 6.19
CA ALA A 126 -3.64 17.81 7.23
C ALA A 126 -2.63 18.72 7.93
N ILE A 127 -1.46 18.17 8.30
CA ILE A 127 -0.38 18.91 8.93
C ILE A 127 0.22 19.94 7.96
N ALA A 128 0.41 19.61 6.68
CA ALA A 128 0.87 20.57 5.68
C ALA A 128 -0.09 21.75 5.54
N LEU A 129 -1.41 21.51 5.50
CA LEU A 129 -2.42 22.57 5.46
C LEU A 129 -2.40 23.42 6.74
N LYS A 130 -2.33 22.80 7.92
CA LYS A 130 -2.23 23.50 9.21
C LYS A 130 -1.01 24.42 9.27
N ARG A 131 0.12 24.01 8.67
CA ARG A 131 1.35 24.82 8.61
C ARG A 131 1.24 25.99 7.63
N LEU A 132 0.54 25.81 6.52
CA LEU A 132 0.49 26.78 5.43
C LEU A 132 -0.68 27.78 5.50
N ILE A 133 -1.71 27.49 6.29
CA ILE A 133 -2.90 28.33 6.45
C ILE A 133 -2.94 28.86 7.89
N PRO A 134 -2.48 30.11 8.15
CA PRO A 134 -2.48 30.69 9.50
C PRO A 134 -3.87 30.70 10.15
N ASP A 135 -4.90 31.12 9.41
CA ASP A 135 -6.28 31.22 9.90
C ASP A 135 -7.13 30.02 9.51
N ILE A 136 -6.58 28.80 9.64
CA ILE A 136 -7.22 27.57 9.15
C ILE A 136 -8.64 27.34 9.69
N LYS A 137 -8.97 27.91 10.84
CA LYS A 137 -10.31 27.84 11.45
C LYS A 137 -11.40 28.54 10.63
N ASP A 138 -11.01 29.53 9.81
CA ASP A 138 -11.92 30.26 8.92
C ASP A 138 -12.14 29.53 7.58
N TRP A 139 -11.48 28.39 7.38
CA TRP A 139 -11.55 27.63 6.15
C TRP A 139 -12.46 26.42 6.29
N ASN A 140 -13.29 26.20 5.28
CA ASN A 140 -13.99 24.94 5.10
C ASN A 140 -13.06 23.94 4.40
N ILE A 141 -12.31 23.17 5.18
CA ILE A 141 -11.39 22.14 4.68
C ILE A 141 -12.02 20.77 4.82
N THR A 142 -12.07 20.03 3.72
CA THR A 142 -12.42 18.62 3.70
C THR A 142 -11.19 17.82 3.29
N ILE A 143 -10.75 16.89 4.12
CA ILE A 143 -9.78 15.86 3.73
C ILE A 143 -10.49 14.52 3.81
N LEU A 144 -10.91 14.01 2.64
CA LEU A 144 -11.45 12.67 2.51
C LEU A 144 -10.29 11.68 2.37
N ALA A 145 -10.29 10.62 3.16
CA ALA A 145 -9.30 9.55 3.08
C ALA A 145 -10.05 8.22 2.86
N THR A 146 -9.78 7.55 1.76
CA THR A 146 -10.48 6.29 1.44
C THR A 146 -9.54 5.14 1.20
N ASP A 147 -9.97 3.94 1.58
CA ASP A 147 -9.28 2.69 1.29
C ASP A 147 -10.28 1.56 1.08
N ILE A 148 -9.84 0.50 0.40
CA ILE A 148 -10.61 -0.74 0.23
C ILE A 148 -10.45 -1.66 1.45
N ASN A 149 -9.39 -1.48 2.24
CA ASN A 149 -9.12 -2.33 3.39
C ASN A 149 -9.69 -1.70 4.68
N PRO A 150 -10.79 -2.24 5.24
CA PRO A 150 -11.41 -1.71 6.45
C PRO A 150 -10.50 -1.83 7.68
N ARG A 151 -9.55 -2.76 7.69
CA ARG A 151 -8.61 -2.94 8.82
C ARG A 151 -7.60 -1.81 8.88
N THR A 152 -7.05 -1.39 7.74
CA THR A 152 -6.12 -0.25 7.68
C THR A 152 -6.86 1.06 7.95
N LEU A 153 -8.12 1.20 7.51
CA LEU A 153 -8.95 2.35 7.87
C LEU A 153 -9.18 2.45 9.38
N LYS A 154 -9.47 1.35 10.07
CA LYS A 154 -9.59 1.36 11.54
C LYS A 154 -8.30 1.85 12.21
N LYS A 155 -7.13 1.42 11.73
CA LYS A 155 -5.83 1.91 12.22
C LYS A 155 -5.65 3.41 11.95
N ALA A 156 -6.00 3.86 10.75
CA ALA A 156 -5.94 5.26 10.37
C ALA A 156 -6.83 6.14 11.27
N MET A 157 -8.03 5.66 11.58
CA MET A 157 -8.95 6.30 12.53
C MET A 157 -8.43 6.26 13.98
N MET A 158 -7.62 5.26 14.37
CA MET A 158 -6.95 5.28 15.68
C MET A 158 -5.87 6.36 15.73
N GLY A 159 -5.11 6.55 14.65
CA GLY A 159 -4.09 7.60 14.56
C GLY A 159 -2.90 7.36 15.50
N ILE A 160 -2.58 6.10 15.76
CA ILE A 160 -1.47 5.67 16.63
C ILE A 160 -0.42 4.99 15.75
N TYR A 161 0.82 5.45 15.83
CA TYR A 161 1.90 5.10 14.91
C TYR A 161 3.16 4.69 15.66
N GLY A 162 3.85 3.66 15.16
CA GLY A 162 5.19 3.31 15.64
C GLY A 162 6.28 4.12 14.93
N LYS A 163 7.51 4.05 15.43
CA LYS A 163 8.67 4.78 14.87
C LYS A 163 8.89 4.53 13.37
N TRP A 164 8.61 3.32 12.88
CA TRP A 164 8.74 2.98 11.46
C TRP A 164 7.91 3.88 10.52
N SER A 165 6.75 4.36 10.97
CA SER A 165 5.92 5.31 10.20
C SER A 165 6.62 6.66 9.99
N PHE A 166 7.71 6.95 10.70
CA PHE A 166 8.49 8.20 10.65
C PHE A 166 9.86 8.04 9.98
N ARG A 167 10.20 6.88 9.41
CA ARG A 167 11.54 6.55 8.88
C ARG A 167 12.16 7.54 7.87
N ASN A 168 11.33 8.35 7.22
CA ASN A 168 11.75 9.42 6.31
C ASN A 168 11.00 10.74 6.57
N ALA A 169 10.40 10.87 7.75
CA ALA A 169 9.67 12.06 8.12
C ALA A 169 10.63 13.19 8.55
N PRO A 170 10.24 14.46 8.41
CA PRO A 170 11.01 15.56 8.96
C PRO A 170 11.12 15.48 10.49
N ASP A 171 12.29 15.81 11.05
CA ASP A 171 12.58 15.73 12.49
C ASP A 171 11.59 16.53 13.37
N TRP A 172 11.05 17.63 12.84
CA TRP A 172 10.10 18.46 13.55
C TRP A 172 8.71 17.84 13.68
N LEU A 173 8.40 16.80 12.90
CA LEU A 173 7.03 16.28 12.76
C LEU A 173 6.53 15.69 14.08
N GLN A 174 7.29 14.76 14.64
CA GLN A 174 6.90 14.00 15.81
C GLN A 174 6.70 14.92 17.02
N GLY A 175 7.70 15.75 17.35
CA GLY A 175 7.65 16.62 18.53
C GLY A 175 6.62 17.75 18.48
N LYS A 176 6.00 18.02 17.32
CA LYS A 176 4.99 19.09 17.15
C LYS A 176 3.56 18.57 17.00
N TYR A 177 3.37 17.39 16.43
CA TYR A 177 2.04 16.93 15.99
C TYR A 177 1.65 15.56 16.56
N PHE A 178 2.42 15.03 17.50
CA PHE A 178 2.14 13.76 18.16
C PHE A 178 2.36 13.87 19.67
N HIS A 179 1.64 13.03 20.41
CA HIS A 179 1.90 12.73 21.81
C HIS A 179 2.55 11.35 21.93
N ASP A 180 3.60 11.27 22.73
CA ASP A 180 4.19 9.98 23.09
C ASP A 180 3.23 9.21 24.01
N ARG A 181 3.11 7.91 23.76
CA ARG A 181 2.36 6.97 24.58
C ARG A 181 3.30 6.07 25.37
N GLU A 182 2.76 5.43 26.41
CA GLU A 182 3.50 4.48 27.25
C GLU A 182 3.98 3.23 26.47
N ASP A 183 3.35 2.89 25.34
CA ASP A 183 3.67 1.71 24.53
C ASP A 183 4.69 1.97 23.40
N GLU A 184 5.55 2.97 23.56
CA GLU A 184 6.54 3.42 22.55
C GLU A 184 5.92 3.80 21.19
N LYS A 185 4.63 4.15 21.20
CA LYS A 185 3.90 4.66 20.03
C LYS A 185 3.63 6.14 20.16
N HIS A 186 3.27 6.74 19.03
CA HIS A 186 2.98 8.15 18.89
C HIS A 186 1.54 8.33 18.42
N GLU A 187 0.73 9.05 19.18
CA GLU A 187 -0.65 9.36 18.83
C GLU A 187 -0.75 10.75 18.22
N ILE A 188 -1.41 10.86 17.07
CA ILE A 188 -1.58 12.14 16.40
C ILE A 188 -2.49 13.08 17.20
N LEU A 189 -2.16 14.38 17.21
CA LEU A 189 -2.94 15.37 17.94
C LEU A 189 -4.43 15.33 17.53
N PRO A 190 -5.37 15.38 18.50
CA PRO A 190 -6.81 15.35 18.22
C PRO A 190 -7.28 16.45 17.25
N GLU A 191 -6.62 17.61 17.25
CA GLU A 191 -6.95 18.70 16.33
C GLU A 191 -6.62 18.38 14.87
N ILE A 192 -5.52 17.67 14.61
CA ILE A 192 -5.16 17.19 13.26
C ILE A 192 -6.07 16.03 12.88
N LYS A 193 -6.32 15.13 13.83
CA LYS A 193 -7.19 13.97 13.66
C LYS A 193 -8.58 14.35 13.13
N LYS A 194 -9.17 15.42 13.68
CA LYS A 194 -10.49 15.95 13.29
C LYS A 194 -10.54 16.56 11.88
N MET A 195 -9.40 16.85 11.26
CA MET A 195 -9.37 17.39 9.89
C MET A 195 -9.62 16.32 8.81
N VAL A 196 -9.46 15.05 9.16
CA VAL A 196 -9.52 13.93 8.22
C VAL A 196 -10.79 13.12 8.44
N THR A 197 -11.53 12.87 7.36
CA THR A 197 -12.68 11.95 7.34
C THR A 197 -12.30 10.69 6.61
N PHE A 198 -12.36 9.55 7.29
CA PHE A 198 -12.07 8.24 6.71
C PHE A 198 -13.34 7.54 6.22
N ALA A 199 -13.31 6.93 5.04
CA ALA A 199 -14.42 6.17 4.49
C ALA A 199 -13.93 4.96 3.68
N HIS A 200 -14.73 3.89 3.64
CA HIS A 200 -14.46 2.77 2.74
C HIS A 200 -14.83 3.16 1.30
N LEU A 201 -13.93 2.91 0.35
CA LEU A 201 -14.21 3.06 -1.08
C LEU A 201 -13.32 2.13 -1.90
N ASN A 202 -13.94 1.38 -2.80
CA ASN A 202 -13.25 0.61 -3.81
C ASN A 202 -13.10 1.43 -5.11
N LEU A 203 -11.89 1.89 -5.43
CA LEU A 203 -11.63 2.69 -6.64
C LEU A 203 -11.97 1.93 -7.92
N ALA A 204 -12.07 0.62 -7.85
CA ALA A 204 -12.47 -0.18 -8.98
C ALA A 204 -13.95 0.02 -9.38
N GLU A 205 -14.79 0.46 -8.46
CA GLU A 205 -16.24 0.55 -8.69
C GLU A 205 -16.64 1.83 -9.42
N ALA A 206 -17.81 1.81 -10.05
CA ALA A 206 -18.36 2.95 -10.79
C ALA A 206 -19.22 3.89 -9.91
N ASN A 207 -19.12 3.78 -8.58
CA ASN A 207 -19.95 4.55 -7.64
C ASN A 207 -19.37 5.94 -7.30
N TYR A 208 -18.32 6.38 -8.00
CA TYR A 208 -17.72 7.70 -7.85
C TYR A 208 -17.33 8.29 -9.22
N PRO A 209 -17.33 9.63 -9.39
CA PRO A 209 -17.64 10.64 -8.37
C PRO A 209 -19.11 10.67 -7.97
N SER A 210 -19.40 10.92 -6.69
CA SER A 210 -20.75 11.11 -6.19
C SER A 210 -20.79 12.11 -5.02
N PRO A 211 -21.80 12.98 -4.94
CA PRO A 211 -22.06 13.76 -3.73
C PRO A 211 -22.30 12.88 -2.50
N LEU A 212 -22.85 11.67 -2.68
CA LEU A 212 -23.22 10.77 -1.57
C LEU A 212 -21.99 10.21 -0.83
N ASN A 213 -20.91 9.91 -1.55
CA ASN A 213 -19.65 9.47 -0.96
C ASN A 213 -18.61 10.61 -0.88
N ASN A 214 -19.06 11.85 -1.11
CA ASN A 214 -18.26 13.06 -0.97
C ASN A 214 -17.01 13.11 -1.87
N THR A 215 -17.01 12.42 -3.02
CA THR A 215 -15.84 12.31 -3.93
C THR A 215 -15.83 13.33 -5.07
N ASN A 216 -16.81 14.22 -5.14
CA ASN A 216 -16.90 15.24 -6.20
C ASN A 216 -16.20 16.56 -5.83
N ALA A 217 -15.88 17.34 -6.86
CA ALA A 217 -15.36 18.71 -6.78
C ALA A 217 -14.09 18.86 -5.91
N MET A 218 -13.16 17.92 -6.06
CA MET A 218 -11.87 17.92 -5.38
C MET A 218 -10.92 18.95 -5.97
N ASP A 219 -10.23 19.70 -5.10
CA ASP A 219 -9.13 20.59 -5.47
C ASP A 219 -7.85 19.80 -5.70
N ILE A 220 -7.63 18.77 -4.89
CA ILE A 220 -6.47 17.89 -4.98
C ILE A 220 -6.93 16.45 -4.74
N ILE A 221 -6.47 15.52 -5.56
CA ILE A 221 -6.55 14.09 -5.30
C ILE A 221 -5.13 13.54 -5.22
N PHE A 222 -4.83 12.82 -4.16
CA PHE A 222 -3.71 11.92 -4.05
C PHE A 222 -4.20 10.50 -4.38
N CYS A 223 -3.55 9.82 -5.30
CA CYS A 223 -3.81 8.41 -5.62
C CYS A 223 -2.46 7.76 -5.88
N ARG A 224 -1.75 7.41 -4.79
CA ARG A 224 -0.32 7.10 -4.81
C ARG A 224 -0.04 5.68 -4.35
N ASN A 225 0.71 4.93 -5.15
CA ASN A 225 1.03 3.52 -4.92
C ASN A 225 -0.22 2.62 -4.86
N VAL A 226 -1.25 2.94 -5.64
CA VAL A 226 -2.53 2.23 -5.74
C VAL A 226 -2.80 1.69 -7.15
N LEU A 227 -2.47 2.47 -8.18
CA LEU A 227 -2.74 2.13 -9.57
C LEU A 227 -1.95 0.90 -10.03
N MET A 228 -0.80 0.65 -9.43
CA MET A 228 0.03 -0.54 -9.66
C MET A 228 -0.67 -1.88 -9.38
N TYR A 229 -1.83 -1.85 -8.68
CA TYR A 229 -2.63 -3.04 -8.43
C TYR A 229 -3.76 -3.24 -9.45
N PHE A 230 -3.96 -2.36 -10.41
CA PHE A 230 -5.06 -2.49 -11.37
C PHE A 230 -4.58 -3.00 -12.73
N THR A 231 -5.47 -3.66 -13.47
CA THR A 231 -5.24 -3.98 -14.89
C THR A 231 -5.26 -2.70 -15.73
N GLY A 232 -4.62 -2.70 -16.91
CA GLY A 232 -4.57 -1.50 -17.76
C GLY A 232 -5.94 -0.88 -18.09
N GLU A 233 -6.95 -1.71 -18.35
CA GLU A 233 -8.34 -1.23 -18.58
C GLU A 233 -8.95 -0.62 -17.31
N ARG A 234 -8.70 -1.23 -16.15
CA ARG A 234 -9.20 -0.72 -14.87
C ARG A 234 -8.52 0.58 -14.46
N VAL A 235 -7.21 0.72 -14.72
CA VAL A 235 -6.49 1.98 -14.53
C VAL A 235 -7.16 3.09 -15.34
N LYS A 236 -7.48 2.87 -16.63
CA LYS A 236 -8.18 3.87 -17.45
C LYS A 236 -9.50 4.31 -16.83
N GLN A 237 -10.31 3.36 -16.34
CA GLN A 237 -11.57 3.66 -15.67
C GLN A 237 -11.37 4.48 -14.38
N VAL A 238 -10.43 4.05 -13.52
CA VAL A 238 -10.10 4.75 -12.28
C VAL A 238 -9.68 6.19 -12.59
N ILE A 239 -8.76 6.37 -13.54
CA ILE A 239 -8.25 7.67 -13.96
C ILE A 239 -9.37 8.55 -14.54
N HIS A 240 -10.27 8.00 -15.35
CA HIS A 240 -11.45 8.69 -15.83
C HIS A 240 -12.33 9.19 -14.67
N ASN A 241 -12.61 8.35 -13.68
CA ASN A 241 -13.41 8.72 -12.52
C ASN A 241 -12.70 9.77 -11.64
N LEU A 242 -11.39 9.65 -11.42
CA LEU A 242 -10.59 10.64 -10.67
C LEU A 242 -10.60 12.01 -11.37
N HIS A 243 -10.51 12.05 -12.70
CA HIS A 243 -10.63 13.30 -13.45
C HIS A 243 -12.01 13.94 -13.33
N HIS A 244 -13.08 13.15 -13.32
CA HIS A 244 -14.44 13.67 -13.06
C HIS A 244 -14.64 14.09 -11.60
N SER A 245 -13.88 13.50 -10.68
CA SER A 245 -13.87 13.86 -9.26
C SER A 245 -13.20 15.21 -9.00
N LEU A 246 -12.23 15.60 -9.84
CA LEU A 246 -11.55 16.90 -9.75
C LEU A 246 -12.41 18.06 -10.23
N ALA A 247 -12.35 19.18 -9.50
CA ALA A 247 -12.76 20.48 -9.99
C ALA A 247 -11.85 20.95 -11.13
N ASP A 248 -12.33 21.88 -11.95
CA ASP A 248 -11.50 22.48 -13.00
C ASP A 248 -10.30 23.23 -12.39
N GLY A 249 -9.11 22.98 -12.94
CA GLY A 249 -7.85 23.45 -12.35
C GLY A 249 -7.40 22.66 -11.11
N GLY A 250 -8.08 21.56 -10.79
CA GLY A 250 -7.70 20.64 -9.72
C GLY A 250 -6.48 19.77 -10.09
N TRP A 251 -5.81 19.28 -9.05
CA TRP A 251 -4.54 18.56 -9.17
C TRP A 251 -4.70 17.08 -8.83
N LEU A 252 -4.17 16.21 -9.67
CA LEU A 252 -3.97 14.79 -9.38
C LEU A 252 -2.48 14.55 -9.09
N ILE A 253 -2.20 13.99 -7.93
CA ILE A 253 -0.86 13.61 -7.49
C ILE A 253 -0.84 12.08 -7.41
N VAL A 254 -0.03 11.45 -8.23
CA VAL A 254 0.18 10.00 -8.27
C VAL A 254 1.60 9.67 -7.89
N SER A 255 1.86 8.41 -7.55
CA SER A 255 3.23 8.01 -7.27
C SER A 255 4.03 8.00 -8.55
N SER A 256 5.30 8.24 -8.36
CA SER A 256 6.19 8.38 -9.49
C SER A 256 6.43 7.06 -10.25
N SER A 257 6.12 5.93 -9.63
CA SER A 257 6.08 4.59 -10.26
C SER A 257 4.84 4.34 -11.12
N GLU A 258 3.85 5.24 -11.10
CA GLU A 258 2.54 5.03 -11.72
C GLU A 258 2.33 5.92 -12.95
N LEU A 259 3.37 6.65 -13.38
CA LEU A 259 3.32 7.64 -14.45
C LEU A 259 3.23 6.95 -15.82
N SER A 260 2.13 7.13 -16.54
CA SER A 260 1.99 6.69 -17.94
C SER A 260 1.31 7.78 -18.79
N GLN A 261 2.04 8.31 -19.79
CA GLN A 261 1.51 9.39 -20.63
C GLN A 261 0.22 9.01 -21.37
N GLN A 262 0.05 7.74 -21.74
CA GLN A 262 -1.17 7.26 -22.41
C GLN A 262 -2.35 7.25 -21.45
N VAL A 263 -2.13 6.81 -20.21
CA VAL A 263 -3.15 6.72 -19.16
C VAL A 263 -3.62 8.11 -18.71
N PHE A 264 -2.71 9.08 -18.57
CA PHE A 264 -3.03 10.42 -18.10
C PHE A 264 -3.22 11.45 -19.24
N SER A 265 -3.52 10.99 -20.45
CA SER A 265 -3.66 11.86 -21.64
C SER A 265 -4.68 13.00 -21.47
N GLN A 266 -5.72 12.77 -20.66
CA GLN A 266 -6.74 13.74 -20.29
C GLN A 266 -6.26 14.86 -19.35
N PHE A 267 -5.06 14.73 -18.77
CA PHE A 267 -4.44 15.74 -17.91
C PHE A 267 -3.32 16.49 -18.62
N THR A 268 -2.96 17.65 -18.07
CA THR A 268 -1.73 18.36 -18.39
C THR A 268 -0.69 18.01 -17.34
N SER A 269 0.42 17.37 -17.74
CA SER A 269 1.52 17.07 -16.82
C SER A 269 2.29 18.35 -16.47
N VAL A 270 2.61 18.50 -15.18
CA VAL A 270 3.41 19.58 -14.64
C VAL A 270 4.59 18.97 -13.89
N ASN A 271 5.79 19.30 -14.35
CA ASN A 271 7.02 18.75 -13.80
C ASN A 271 7.58 19.69 -12.73
N TYR A 272 7.74 19.15 -11.52
CA TYR A 272 8.50 19.75 -10.43
C TYR A 272 9.81 18.97 -10.22
N PRO A 273 10.83 19.56 -9.59
CA PRO A 273 12.06 18.83 -9.25
C PRO A 273 11.73 17.55 -8.45
N GLY A 274 11.93 16.38 -9.07
CA GLY A 274 11.71 15.08 -8.45
C GLY A 274 10.25 14.60 -8.36
N ALA A 275 9.27 15.37 -8.86
CA ALA A 275 7.86 14.98 -8.85
C ALA A 275 7.13 15.41 -10.13
N ILE A 276 6.27 14.54 -10.65
CA ILE A 276 5.37 14.86 -11.77
C ILE A 276 3.95 14.83 -11.23
N VAL A 277 3.21 15.91 -11.43
CA VAL A 277 1.81 16.02 -11.03
C VAL A 277 0.96 16.38 -12.24
N TYR A 278 -0.35 16.14 -12.13
CA TYR A 278 -1.27 16.27 -13.25
C TYR A 278 -2.32 17.33 -12.94
N LEU A 279 -2.52 18.26 -13.87
CA LEU A 279 -3.50 19.33 -13.78
C LEU A 279 -4.70 19.00 -14.67
N LYS A 280 -5.92 19.14 -14.13
CA LYS A 280 -7.15 19.14 -14.93
C LYS A 280 -7.29 20.48 -15.64
N ASP A 281 -6.88 20.50 -16.91
CA ASP A 281 -6.96 21.68 -17.77
C ASP A 281 -8.27 21.72 -18.54
N HIS A 282 -9.06 22.77 -18.28
CA HIS A 282 -10.35 23.03 -18.91
C HIS A 282 -10.29 23.07 -20.45
N GLN A 283 -9.14 23.42 -21.06
CA GLN A 283 -9.01 23.42 -22.54
C GLN A 283 -8.88 22.02 -23.13
N LYS A 284 -8.13 21.12 -22.49
CA LYS A 284 -8.03 19.71 -22.91
C LYS A 284 -9.35 18.96 -22.73
N THR A 285 -10.10 19.28 -21.67
CA THR A 285 -11.41 18.65 -21.40
C THR A 285 -12.45 18.93 -22.49
N LYS A 286 -12.38 20.08 -23.19
CA LYS A 286 -13.28 20.40 -24.32
C LYS A 286 -12.92 19.69 -25.64
N MET A 287 -11.66 19.27 -25.82
CA MET A 287 -11.21 18.60 -27.06
C MET A 287 -11.48 17.09 -27.07
N LEU A 288 -11.61 16.47 -25.89
CA LEU A 288 -12.03 15.07 -25.76
C LEU A 288 -13.55 15.01 -25.92
N LYS A 289 -14.05 14.36 -26.99
CA LYS A 289 -15.47 14.06 -27.11
C LYS A 289 -15.90 13.29 -25.85
N PRO A 290 -17.05 13.60 -25.23
CA PRO A 290 -17.59 12.76 -24.17
C PRO A 290 -17.66 11.33 -24.72
N VAL A 291 -16.99 10.39 -24.06
CA VAL A 291 -17.37 8.99 -24.23
C VAL A 291 -18.81 8.95 -23.74
N PRO A 292 -19.78 8.50 -24.55
CA PRO A 292 -21.15 8.36 -24.07
C PRO A 292 -21.05 7.57 -22.78
N PHE A 293 -21.63 8.09 -21.70
CA PHE A 293 -22.01 7.24 -20.58
C PHE A 293 -22.81 6.13 -21.26
N ALA A 294 -22.23 4.91 -21.37
CA ALA A 294 -23.00 3.79 -21.86
C ALA A 294 -24.24 3.80 -20.99
N GLU A 295 -25.40 4.00 -21.64
CA GLU A 295 -26.67 4.09 -20.95
C GLU A 295 -26.65 2.98 -19.92
N VAL A 296 -26.69 3.36 -18.64
CA VAL A 296 -27.04 2.41 -17.59
C VAL A 296 -28.28 1.74 -18.16
N PRO A 297 -28.27 0.40 -18.39
CA PRO A 297 -29.46 -0.25 -18.89
C PRO A 297 -30.55 0.20 -17.94
N GLN A 298 -31.54 0.94 -18.44
CA GLN A 298 -32.71 1.27 -17.64
C GLN A 298 -33.21 -0.09 -17.20
N LEU A 299 -33.00 -0.42 -15.91
CA LEU A 299 -33.59 -1.59 -15.30
C LEU A 299 -35.08 -1.42 -15.57
N GLN A 300 -35.56 -2.25 -16.49
CA GLN A 300 -36.91 -2.21 -17.00
C GLN A 300 -37.86 -2.20 -15.80
N LYS A 301 -38.84 -1.30 -15.83
CA LYS A 301 -39.90 -1.15 -14.83
C LYS A 301 -40.86 -2.35 -14.75
N HIS A 302 -40.35 -3.58 -14.74
CA HIS A 302 -41.16 -4.79 -14.63
C HIS A 302 -40.54 -5.75 -13.61
N PHE A 303 -40.64 -5.39 -12.34
CA PHE A 303 -40.76 -6.36 -11.26
C PHE A 303 -42.06 -6.07 -10.51
N HIS A 304 -43.16 -6.63 -11.01
CA HIS A 304 -44.31 -6.92 -10.17
C HIS A 304 -44.15 -8.35 -9.67
N LEU A 305 -43.63 -8.51 -8.45
CA LEU A 305 -43.92 -9.71 -7.67
C LEU A 305 -45.26 -9.52 -6.96
N PRO A 306 -46.20 -10.49 -7.03
CA PRO A 306 -47.40 -10.42 -6.23
C PRO A 306 -47.03 -10.56 -4.75
N LEU A 307 -47.34 -9.53 -3.96
CA LEU A 307 -47.31 -9.60 -2.50
C LEU A 307 -48.31 -10.66 -2.06
N LYS A 308 -47.83 -11.86 -1.70
CA LYS A 308 -48.65 -12.79 -0.91
C LYS A 308 -48.67 -12.29 0.54
N PRO A 309 -49.81 -12.34 1.24
CA PRO A 309 -49.90 -11.91 2.63
C PRO A 309 -48.98 -12.79 3.49
N VAL A 310 -48.06 -12.13 4.19
CA VAL A 310 -47.20 -12.74 5.21
C VAL A 310 -48.07 -13.45 6.23
N HIS A 311 -48.01 -14.77 6.29
CA HIS A 311 -48.58 -15.53 7.40
C HIS A 311 -47.77 -15.21 8.66
N LYS A 312 -48.48 -14.90 9.74
CA LYS A 312 -47.94 -14.72 11.10
C LYS A 312 -47.00 -15.88 11.42
N ILE A 313 -45.71 -15.59 11.55
CA ILE A 313 -44.74 -16.55 12.09
C ILE A 313 -45.00 -16.60 13.60
N GLU A 314 -45.52 -17.72 14.09
CA GLU A 314 -45.59 -18.00 15.52
C GLU A 314 -44.17 -18.11 16.09
N LYS A 315 -43.95 -17.45 17.23
CA LYS A 315 -42.68 -17.46 17.94
C LYS A 315 -42.37 -18.87 18.44
N ILE A 316 -41.52 -19.59 17.73
CA ILE A 316 -40.90 -20.82 18.24
C ILE A 316 -39.70 -20.40 19.10
N LYS A 317 -39.76 -20.71 20.40
CA LYS A 317 -38.60 -20.61 21.30
C LYS A 317 -37.57 -21.67 20.92
N PRO A 318 -36.27 -21.35 20.85
CA PRO A 318 -35.25 -22.34 20.54
C PRO A 318 -35.11 -23.33 21.69
N VAL A 319 -35.33 -24.61 21.40
CA VAL A 319 -34.96 -25.74 22.25
C VAL A 319 -33.59 -26.22 21.78
N LEU A 320 -32.56 -26.06 22.61
CA LEU A 320 -31.27 -26.74 22.41
C LEU A 320 -31.41 -28.21 22.83
N PRO A 321 -30.88 -29.18 22.07
CA PRO A 321 -30.80 -30.56 22.53
C PRO A 321 -29.69 -30.70 23.58
N GLU A 322 -30.04 -31.21 24.76
CA GLU A 322 -29.08 -31.66 25.77
C GLU A 322 -28.39 -32.94 25.28
N ILE A 323 -27.09 -32.86 25.06
CA ILE A 323 -26.24 -34.04 24.79
C ILE A 323 -25.86 -34.63 26.15
N LYS A 324 -26.30 -35.88 26.41
CA LYS A 324 -25.88 -36.65 27.57
C LYS A 324 -24.41 -37.03 27.43
N LYS A 325 -23.63 -36.71 28.46
CA LYS A 325 -22.24 -37.12 28.63
C LYS A 325 -22.21 -38.58 29.05
N GLU A 326 -22.09 -39.51 28.10
CA GLU A 326 -21.56 -40.85 28.33
C GLU A 326 -21.34 -41.50 26.96
N ASP A 327 -20.16 -42.10 26.77
CA ASP A 327 -19.67 -42.84 25.59
C ASP A 327 -19.14 -42.04 24.38
N ILE A 328 -18.00 -41.36 24.56
CA ILE A 328 -16.98 -41.27 23.51
C ILE A 328 -15.61 -41.55 24.15
N LYS A 329 -15.05 -42.72 23.87
CA LYS A 329 -13.69 -43.10 24.24
C LYS A 329 -12.69 -42.20 23.51
N GLU A 330 -11.84 -41.54 24.27
CA GLU A 330 -10.65 -40.85 23.81
C GLU A 330 -9.71 -41.83 23.11
N THR A 331 -9.58 -41.68 21.80
CA THR A 331 -8.34 -42.03 21.09
C THR A 331 -7.79 -40.73 20.53
N GLU A 332 -6.87 -40.14 21.29
CA GLU A 332 -6.09 -38.98 20.85
C GLU A 332 -5.24 -39.38 19.64
N SER A 333 -5.46 -38.69 18.53
CA SER A 333 -4.47 -38.49 17.48
C SER A 333 -4.49 -36.99 17.17
N PRO A 334 -3.35 -36.27 17.25
CA PRO A 334 -3.37 -34.82 17.13
C PRO A 334 -3.77 -34.38 15.71
N LEU A 335 -4.79 -33.53 15.61
CA LEU A 335 -5.03 -32.73 14.40
C LEU A 335 -3.89 -31.71 14.21
N PRO A 336 -3.44 -31.40 12.98
CA PRO A 336 -2.40 -30.42 12.74
C PRO A 336 -2.89 -29.00 13.08
N GLY A 337 -2.19 -28.33 13.99
CA GLY A 337 -2.52 -27.01 14.51
C GLY A 337 -2.37 -25.86 13.50
N ARG A 338 -3.06 -24.75 13.77
CA ARG A 338 -2.83 -23.45 13.13
C ARG A 338 -1.34 -23.10 13.29
N SER A 339 -0.65 -22.83 12.18
CA SER A 339 0.79 -22.51 12.21
C SER A 339 1.01 -21.16 12.92
N ASN A 340 1.96 -21.11 13.85
CA ASN A 340 2.41 -19.90 14.56
C ASN A 340 2.72 -18.73 13.59
N TYR A 341 3.09 -19.03 12.35
CA TYR A 341 3.25 -18.04 11.28
C TYR A 341 1.97 -17.25 10.96
N GLU A 342 0.81 -17.90 10.92
CA GLU A 342 -0.46 -17.24 10.55
C GLU A 342 -0.95 -16.29 11.65
N GLU A 343 -0.77 -16.70 12.91
CA GLU A 343 -1.04 -15.88 14.08
C GLU A 343 -0.12 -14.66 14.10
N ALA A 344 1.19 -14.89 13.96
CA ALA A 344 2.18 -13.84 13.89
C ALA A 344 1.96 -12.90 12.70
N LEU A 345 1.60 -13.42 11.52
CA LEU A 345 1.30 -12.60 10.35
C LEU A 345 0.05 -11.74 10.56
N ASN A 346 -0.95 -12.27 11.25
CA ASN A 346 -2.14 -11.51 11.63
C ASN A 346 -1.79 -10.39 12.62
N SER A 347 -1.04 -10.67 13.69
CA SER A 347 -0.57 -9.64 14.64
C SER A 347 0.32 -8.60 13.96
N TYR A 348 1.19 -9.03 13.03
CA TYR A 348 2.02 -8.12 12.23
C TYR A 348 1.16 -7.20 11.36
N SER A 349 0.17 -7.78 10.67
CA SER A 349 -0.79 -7.02 9.87
C SER A 349 -1.67 -6.08 10.72
N GLN A 350 -1.81 -6.33 12.02
CA GLN A 350 -2.50 -5.49 13.00
C GLN A 350 -1.59 -4.45 13.65
N GLY A 351 -0.28 -4.47 13.36
CA GLY A 351 0.70 -3.57 13.97
C GLY A 351 1.03 -3.93 15.42
N SER A 352 0.54 -5.08 15.90
CA SER A 352 0.86 -5.66 17.21
C SER A 352 2.21 -6.36 17.14
N TYR A 353 3.28 -5.61 16.83
CA TYR A 353 4.59 -6.19 16.61
C TYR A 353 5.16 -6.90 17.85
N ALA A 354 4.72 -6.54 19.06
CA ALA A 354 5.11 -7.22 20.30
C ALA A 354 4.62 -8.67 20.35
N GLU A 355 3.36 -8.89 19.97
CA GLU A 355 2.78 -10.23 19.87
C GLU A 355 3.48 -11.06 18.79
N VAL A 356 3.88 -10.43 17.67
CA VAL A 356 4.65 -11.11 16.61
C VAL A 356 5.98 -11.62 17.14
N ILE A 357 6.67 -10.79 17.92
CA ILE A 357 7.94 -11.17 18.54
C ILE A 357 7.70 -12.30 19.54
N ASP A 358 6.76 -12.15 20.46
CA ASP A 358 6.45 -13.18 21.46
C ASP A 358 6.10 -14.53 20.82
N THR A 359 5.31 -14.49 19.74
CA THR A 359 4.92 -15.69 18.99
C THR A 359 6.13 -16.36 18.31
N LEU A 360 7.04 -15.58 17.71
CA LEU A 360 8.06 -16.10 16.79
C LEU A 360 9.49 -16.15 17.34
N GLU A 361 9.83 -15.42 18.40
CA GLU A 361 11.22 -15.27 18.88
C GLU A 361 11.88 -16.61 19.24
N HIS A 362 11.07 -17.54 19.77
CA HIS A 362 11.51 -18.89 20.12
C HIS A 362 10.95 -19.99 19.21
N HIS A 363 10.01 -19.66 18.33
CA HIS A 363 9.29 -20.65 17.52
C HIS A 363 9.51 -20.53 16.01
N ALA A 364 10.13 -19.45 15.53
CA ALA A 364 10.41 -19.29 14.10
C ALA A 364 11.32 -20.43 13.61
N ALA A 365 10.87 -21.12 12.58
CA ALA A 365 11.56 -22.26 11.97
C ALA A 365 11.81 -22.07 10.48
N THR A 366 10.95 -21.29 9.81
CA THR A 366 11.02 -21.03 8.36
C THR A 366 11.65 -19.67 8.05
N PRO A 367 12.30 -19.52 6.87
CA PRO A 367 12.83 -18.23 6.43
C PRO A 367 11.79 -17.11 6.45
N GLU A 368 10.53 -17.40 6.11
CA GLU A 368 9.42 -16.45 6.11
C GLU A 368 9.03 -15.97 7.53
N GLU A 369 9.00 -16.88 8.51
CA GLU A 369 8.79 -16.54 9.92
C GLU A 369 9.93 -15.68 10.45
N PHE A 370 11.18 -16.03 10.12
CA PHE A 370 12.34 -15.23 10.50
C PHE A 370 12.31 -13.83 9.88
N VAL A 371 11.97 -13.70 8.59
CA VAL A 371 11.80 -12.40 7.94
C VAL A 371 10.72 -11.57 8.67
N LEU A 372 9.60 -12.20 9.05
CA LEU A 372 8.51 -11.53 9.74
C LEU A 372 8.92 -11.07 11.15
N LEU A 373 9.61 -11.93 11.91
CA LEU A 373 10.18 -11.62 13.23
C LEU A 373 11.19 -10.47 13.13
N ILE A 374 12.15 -10.55 12.21
CA ILE A 374 13.18 -9.51 12.00
C ILE A 374 12.53 -8.17 11.67
N ARG A 375 11.50 -8.16 10.81
CA ARG A 375 10.75 -6.94 10.50
C ARG A 375 9.97 -6.43 11.71
N ALA A 376 9.41 -7.30 12.55
CA ALA A 376 8.70 -6.90 13.76
C ALA A 376 9.64 -6.28 14.79
N LEU A 377 10.82 -6.86 14.98
CA LEU A 377 11.91 -6.30 15.80
C LEU A 377 12.33 -4.92 15.30
N ALA A 378 12.55 -4.78 13.98
CA ALA A 378 12.88 -3.49 13.38
C ALA A 378 11.76 -2.44 13.58
N ASN A 379 10.50 -2.84 13.43
CA ASN A 379 9.34 -1.95 13.65
C ASN A 379 9.20 -1.48 15.10
N GLN A 380 9.67 -2.27 16.07
CA GLN A 380 9.77 -1.89 17.49
C GLN A 380 11.10 -1.24 17.85
N ASN A 381 11.89 -0.80 16.88
CA ASN A 381 13.18 -0.16 17.10
C ASN A 381 14.20 -1.04 17.87
N LYS A 382 13.96 -2.34 17.95
CA LYS A 382 14.86 -3.35 18.53
C LYS A 382 15.93 -3.75 17.50
N LEU A 383 16.67 -2.76 17.00
CA LEU A 383 17.60 -2.93 15.88
C LEU A 383 18.75 -3.89 16.22
N THR A 384 19.25 -3.87 17.45
CA THR A 384 20.30 -4.80 17.92
C THR A 384 19.82 -6.24 17.93
N GLU A 385 18.60 -6.48 18.41
CA GLU A 385 17.97 -7.81 18.39
C GLU A 385 17.69 -8.25 16.94
N ALA A 386 17.19 -7.35 16.08
CA ALA A 386 16.97 -7.61 14.66
C ALA A 386 18.28 -8.00 13.93
N ILE A 387 19.38 -7.31 14.22
CA ILE A 387 20.72 -7.63 13.70
C ILE A 387 21.16 -9.02 14.18
N ALA A 388 21.03 -9.33 15.48
CA ALA A 388 21.39 -10.63 16.03
C ALA A 388 20.58 -11.77 15.39
N GLN A 389 19.28 -11.56 15.16
CA GLN A 389 18.44 -12.53 14.46
C GLN A 389 18.84 -12.67 12.98
N CYS A 390 19.16 -11.58 12.28
CA CYS A 390 19.72 -11.66 10.92
C CYS A 390 20.99 -12.50 10.89
N GLU A 391 21.95 -12.26 11.79
CA GLU A 391 23.21 -13.00 11.85
C GLU A 391 22.98 -14.50 12.11
N ARG A 392 22.10 -14.84 13.07
CA ARG A 392 21.71 -16.22 13.37
C ARG A 392 21.07 -16.92 12.17
N VAL A 393 20.13 -16.27 11.51
CA VAL A 393 19.37 -16.87 10.40
C VAL A 393 20.22 -16.99 9.15
N ILE A 394 21.09 -16.01 8.86
CA ILE A 394 22.03 -16.06 7.74
C ILE A 394 23.08 -17.16 7.95
N ALA A 395 23.51 -17.42 9.18
CA ALA A 395 24.45 -18.50 9.46
C ALA A 395 23.88 -19.88 9.05
N ILE A 396 22.56 -20.06 9.15
CA ILE A 396 21.83 -21.27 8.78
C ILE A 396 21.45 -21.25 7.29
N ASN A 397 20.97 -20.11 6.78
CA ASN A 397 20.45 -19.92 5.44
C ASN A 397 21.34 -18.98 4.61
N LYS A 398 22.58 -19.39 4.38
CA LYS A 398 23.63 -18.55 3.76
C LYS A 398 23.30 -18.06 2.34
N LEU A 399 22.42 -18.77 1.62
CA LEU A 399 22.15 -18.58 0.19
C LEU A 399 20.83 -17.84 -0.10
N HIS A 400 20.28 -17.06 0.85
CA HIS A 400 19.00 -16.35 0.64
C HIS A 400 19.21 -14.84 0.37
N PRO A 401 19.11 -14.36 -0.89
CA PRO A 401 19.42 -12.97 -1.24
C PRO A 401 18.58 -11.93 -0.48
N GLY A 402 17.27 -12.15 -0.37
CA GLY A 402 16.38 -11.22 0.33
C GLY A 402 16.65 -11.09 1.84
N LEU A 403 17.30 -12.07 2.47
CA LEU A 403 17.67 -12.00 3.89
C LEU A 403 18.92 -11.14 4.07
N HIS A 404 19.90 -11.30 3.17
CA HIS A 404 21.07 -10.41 3.10
C HIS A 404 20.69 -8.98 2.75
N PHE A 405 19.69 -8.78 1.87
CA PHE A 405 19.17 -7.45 1.55
C PHE A 405 18.45 -6.81 2.75
N LEU A 406 17.54 -7.53 3.41
CA LEU A 406 16.90 -7.06 4.64
C LEU A 406 17.94 -6.73 5.72
N PHE A 407 18.94 -7.57 5.91
CA PHE A 407 20.03 -7.32 6.86
C PHE A 407 20.81 -6.04 6.51
N ALA A 408 21.13 -5.83 5.23
CA ALA A 408 21.78 -4.61 4.78
C ALA A 408 20.95 -3.34 5.07
N THR A 409 19.62 -3.40 4.88
CA THR A 409 18.74 -2.26 5.19
C THR A 409 18.72 -1.96 6.69
N ILE A 410 18.65 -2.97 7.55
CA ILE A 410 18.68 -2.80 9.01
C ILE A 410 20.03 -2.25 9.48
N LEU A 411 21.13 -2.77 8.93
CA LEU A 411 22.49 -2.27 9.21
C LEU A 411 22.67 -0.82 8.78
N GLN A 412 22.09 -0.42 7.64
CA GLN A 412 22.09 0.97 7.19
C GLN A 412 21.33 1.87 8.16
N GLU A 413 20.13 1.47 8.61
CA GLU A 413 19.36 2.22 9.62
C GLU A 413 20.08 2.31 10.97
N HIS A 414 20.86 1.29 11.31
CA HIS A 414 21.72 1.28 12.50
C HIS A 414 23.10 1.93 12.26
N ASN A 415 23.29 2.67 11.15
CA ASN A 415 24.52 3.36 10.76
C ASN A 415 25.78 2.48 10.63
N GLN A 416 25.63 1.16 10.51
CA GLN A 416 26.72 0.20 10.30
C GLN A 416 27.02 0.02 8.81
N PHE A 417 27.36 1.12 8.12
CA PHE A 417 27.49 1.17 6.66
C PHE A 417 28.49 0.17 6.07
N SER A 418 29.63 -0.06 6.72
CA SER A 418 30.63 -1.01 6.24
C SER A 418 30.08 -2.44 6.19
N LYS A 419 29.34 -2.86 7.23
CA LYS A 419 28.70 -4.19 7.27
C LYS A 419 27.51 -4.26 6.31
N ALA A 420 26.77 -3.17 6.13
CA ALA A 420 25.68 -3.10 5.16
C ALA A 420 26.23 -3.34 3.73
N ILE A 421 27.34 -2.71 3.37
CA ILE A 421 28.02 -2.94 2.08
C ILE A 421 28.48 -4.39 1.94
N THR A 422 29.07 -4.99 2.99
CA THR A 422 29.43 -6.42 2.96
C THR A 422 28.22 -7.30 2.69
N SER A 423 27.09 -7.03 3.35
CA SER A 423 25.84 -7.77 3.13
C SER A 423 25.29 -7.57 1.71
N LEU A 424 25.35 -6.35 1.17
CA LEU A 424 24.96 -6.07 -0.22
C LEU A 424 25.87 -6.78 -1.24
N ASN A 425 27.17 -6.91 -0.96
CA ASN A 425 28.07 -7.71 -1.80
C ASN A 425 27.67 -9.19 -1.80
N HIS A 426 27.18 -9.73 -0.68
CA HIS A 426 26.62 -11.08 -0.66
C HIS A 426 25.33 -11.18 -1.50
N VAL A 427 24.46 -10.17 -1.47
CA VAL A 427 23.29 -10.11 -2.37
C VAL A 427 23.74 -10.15 -3.82
N ILE A 428 24.71 -9.32 -4.22
CA ILE A 428 25.24 -9.25 -5.59
C ILE A 428 25.92 -10.55 -6.02
N TYR A 429 26.61 -11.23 -5.10
CA TYR A 429 27.23 -12.52 -5.39
C TYR A 429 26.19 -13.61 -5.65
N LEU A 430 25.10 -13.64 -4.85
CA LEU A 430 24.04 -14.63 -4.97
C LEU A 430 23.06 -14.32 -6.11
N ASP A 431 22.79 -13.04 -6.36
CA ASP A 431 21.97 -12.52 -7.44
C ASP A 431 22.66 -11.33 -8.13
N PRO A 432 23.49 -11.59 -9.15
CA PRO A 432 24.17 -10.55 -9.92
C PRO A 432 23.22 -9.60 -10.66
N ASN A 433 21.93 -9.96 -10.80
CA ASN A 433 20.92 -9.13 -11.44
C ASN A 433 20.13 -8.28 -10.42
N SER A 434 20.52 -8.27 -9.13
CA SER A 434 19.85 -7.49 -8.11
C SER A 434 20.08 -5.99 -8.29
N VAL A 435 19.15 -5.33 -8.98
CA VAL A 435 19.18 -3.88 -9.23
C VAL A 435 19.18 -3.09 -7.90
N LEU A 436 18.38 -3.52 -6.92
CA LEU A 436 18.27 -2.83 -5.64
C LEU A 436 19.53 -2.93 -4.79
N ALA A 437 20.30 -4.01 -4.89
CA ALA A 437 21.56 -4.11 -4.17
C ALA A 437 22.54 -3.03 -4.65
N TYR A 438 22.69 -2.86 -5.96
CA TYR A 438 23.51 -1.81 -6.55
C TYR A 438 22.99 -0.40 -6.26
N TYR A 439 21.67 -0.20 -6.34
CA TYR A 439 21.05 1.09 -6.01
C TYR A 439 21.27 1.48 -4.53
N THR A 440 21.02 0.55 -3.61
CA THR A 440 21.18 0.76 -2.16
C THR A 440 22.66 1.02 -1.82
N MET A 441 23.58 0.27 -2.42
CA MET A 441 25.02 0.48 -2.25
C MET A 441 25.46 1.86 -2.74
N GLY A 442 24.90 2.35 -3.86
CA GLY A 442 25.13 3.69 -4.36
C GLY A 442 24.69 4.79 -3.38
N ASN A 443 23.53 4.62 -2.74
CA ASN A 443 23.02 5.54 -1.73
C ASN A 443 23.89 5.55 -0.46
N ILE A 444 24.36 4.38 0.00
CA ILE A 444 25.27 4.29 1.15
C ILE A 444 26.59 5.01 0.84
N PHE A 445 27.17 4.80 -0.36
CA PHE A 445 28.39 5.50 -0.75
C PHE A 445 28.20 7.01 -0.83
N LEU A 446 27.05 7.50 -1.31
CA LEU A 446 26.74 8.94 -1.28
C LEU A 446 26.73 9.49 0.15
N ARG A 447 26.09 8.78 1.09
CA ARG A 447 26.05 9.19 2.51
C ARG A 447 27.44 9.23 3.14
N GLN A 448 28.36 8.39 2.67
CA GLN A 448 29.76 8.38 3.11
C GLN A 448 30.68 9.35 2.33
N GLY A 449 30.14 10.21 1.45
CA GLY A 449 30.92 11.14 0.63
C GLY A 449 31.71 10.48 -0.52
N GLY A 450 31.47 9.19 -0.79
CA GLY A 450 32.16 8.39 -1.80
C GLY A 450 31.56 8.53 -3.20
N ALA A 451 31.53 9.74 -3.76
CA ALA A 451 30.86 10.05 -5.04
C ALA A 451 31.27 9.12 -6.20
N LEU A 452 32.56 8.80 -6.33
CA LEU A 452 33.05 7.92 -7.41
C LEU A 452 32.53 6.47 -7.28
N ARG A 453 32.46 5.93 -6.06
CA ARG A 453 31.95 4.58 -5.80
C ARG A 453 30.43 4.53 -5.93
N ALA A 454 29.76 5.60 -5.50
CA ALA A 454 28.33 5.76 -5.71
C ALA A 454 28.00 5.75 -7.21
N LYS A 455 28.72 6.53 -8.02
CA LYS A 455 28.57 6.58 -9.48
C LYS A 455 28.64 5.19 -10.10
N ARG A 456 29.71 4.43 -9.80
CA ARG A 456 29.90 3.07 -10.33
C ARG A 456 28.75 2.14 -9.95
N SER A 457 28.28 2.21 -8.70
CA SER A 457 27.16 1.39 -8.22
C SER A 457 25.87 1.72 -8.96
N PHE A 458 25.60 3.01 -9.18
CA PHE A 458 24.46 3.46 -9.98
C PHE A 458 24.57 3.08 -11.45
N GLU A 459 25.75 3.15 -12.06
CA GLU A 459 25.98 2.71 -13.44
C GLU A 459 25.72 1.21 -13.60
N ASN A 460 26.11 0.38 -12.64
CA ASN A 460 25.79 -1.05 -12.63
C ASN A 460 24.28 -1.29 -12.55
N ALA A 461 23.57 -0.57 -11.67
CA ALA A 461 22.10 -0.63 -11.60
C ALA A 461 21.45 -0.22 -12.93
N LEU A 462 21.91 0.85 -13.57
CA LEU A 462 21.43 1.29 -14.88
C LEU A 462 21.70 0.26 -15.99
N ALA A 463 22.86 -0.40 -15.97
CA ALA A 463 23.22 -1.42 -16.94
C ALA A 463 22.30 -2.64 -16.87
N LEU A 464 21.91 -3.05 -15.65
CA LEU A 464 20.91 -4.10 -15.44
C LEU A 464 19.53 -3.64 -15.91
N LEU A 465 19.11 -2.44 -15.49
CA LEU A 465 17.82 -1.88 -15.87
C LEU A 465 17.67 -1.71 -17.38
N LYS A 466 18.75 -1.47 -18.14
CA LYS A 466 18.71 -1.38 -19.61
C LYS A 466 18.20 -2.66 -20.28
N LYS A 467 18.28 -3.81 -19.60
CA LYS A 467 17.77 -5.10 -20.09
C LYS A 467 16.28 -5.31 -19.81
N CYS A 468 15.66 -4.43 -19.01
CA CYS A 468 14.25 -4.48 -18.64
C CYS A 468 13.43 -3.49 -19.47
N ASN A 469 12.17 -3.84 -19.74
CA ASN A 469 11.19 -2.90 -20.26
C ASN A 469 10.84 -1.85 -19.20
N ASP A 470 10.38 -0.68 -19.64
CA ASP A 470 10.10 0.44 -18.74
C ASP A 470 9.04 0.14 -17.69
N ASP A 471 8.08 -0.72 -18.00
CA ASP A 471 6.98 -1.12 -17.14
C ASP A 471 7.31 -2.32 -16.22
N ASP A 472 8.47 -2.96 -16.40
CA ASP A 472 8.86 -4.12 -15.59
C ASP A 472 9.05 -3.70 -14.12
N ILE A 473 8.44 -4.43 -13.18
CA ILE A 473 8.60 -4.15 -11.74
C ILE A 473 9.95 -4.68 -11.26
N VAL A 474 10.74 -3.83 -10.61
CA VAL A 474 12.01 -4.22 -10.02
C VAL A 474 11.74 -5.11 -8.79
N PRO A 475 12.29 -6.33 -8.72
CA PRO A 475 12.10 -7.20 -7.55
C PRO A 475 12.50 -6.51 -6.24
N GLU A 476 11.77 -6.82 -5.16
CA GLU A 476 12.00 -6.27 -3.80
C GLU A 476 11.85 -4.74 -3.66
N SER A 477 11.38 -4.05 -4.71
CA SER A 477 11.29 -2.56 -4.74
C SER A 477 9.95 -1.99 -4.29
N GLU A 478 9.09 -2.84 -3.74
CA GLU A 478 7.71 -2.47 -3.35
C GLU A 478 6.88 -1.87 -4.49
N GLY A 479 7.14 -2.28 -5.74
CA GLY A 479 6.34 -1.89 -6.92
C GLY A 479 6.93 -0.79 -7.80
N LEU A 480 8.23 -0.49 -7.66
CA LEU A 480 8.92 0.46 -8.52
C LEU A 480 9.19 -0.14 -9.92
N THR A 481 8.85 0.58 -10.99
CA THR A 481 9.15 0.14 -12.35
C THR A 481 10.62 0.38 -12.73
N ALA A 482 11.14 -0.39 -13.69
CA ALA A 482 12.50 -0.26 -14.17
C ALA A 482 12.74 1.06 -14.90
N GLY A 483 11.75 1.55 -15.66
CA GLY A 483 11.73 2.91 -16.20
C GLY A 483 11.91 3.96 -15.11
N ARG A 484 11.10 3.86 -14.06
CA ARG A 484 11.16 4.84 -12.96
C ARG A 484 12.46 4.80 -12.18
N LEU A 485 12.98 3.62 -11.87
CA LEU A 485 14.24 3.51 -11.15
C LEU A 485 15.41 4.07 -11.97
N ARG A 486 15.41 3.93 -13.31
CA ARG A 486 16.39 4.59 -14.19
C ARG A 486 16.33 6.10 -14.08
N GLU A 487 15.13 6.69 -14.06
CA GLU A 487 14.98 8.14 -13.90
C GLU A 487 15.54 8.63 -12.55
N ILE A 488 15.21 7.94 -11.45
CA ILE A 488 15.69 8.26 -10.10
C ILE A 488 17.22 8.22 -10.05
N ILE A 489 17.82 7.16 -10.59
CA ILE A 489 19.28 7.00 -10.59
C ILE A 489 19.93 8.11 -11.44
N ASN A 490 19.41 8.37 -12.64
CA ASN A 490 19.94 9.42 -13.51
C ASN A 490 19.85 10.82 -12.88
N ALA A 491 18.74 11.13 -12.20
CA ALA A 491 18.58 12.38 -11.47
C ALA A 491 19.56 12.49 -10.29
N THR A 492 19.79 11.38 -9.59
CA THR A 492 20.71 11.31 -8.44
C THR A 492 22.17 11.52 -8.88
N ILE A 493 22.60 10.91 -9.99
CA ILE A 493 23.94 11.12 -10.55
C ILE A 493 24.13 12.59 -10.94
N LYS A 494 23.15 13.18 -11.63
CA LYS A 494 23.23 14.58 -12.08
C LYS A 494 23.31 15.59 -10.94
N SER A 495 22.61 15.33 -9.83
CA SER A 495 22.43 16.30 -8.74
C SER A 495 23.42 16.16 -7.57
N ARG A 496 24.00 14.97 -7.37
CA ARG A 496 24.79 14.67 -6.14
C ARG A 496 26.14 14.00 -6.39
N VAL A 497 26.44 13.63 -7.64
CA VAL A 497 27.68 12.92 -8.00
C VAL A 497 28.55 13.74 -8.95
N LEU A 498 27.95 14.63 -9.75
CA LEU A 498 28.64 15.50 -10.71
C LEU A 498 28.77 16.97 -10.22
N SER A 499 28.06 17.31 -9.14
CA SER A 499 28.24 18.54 -8.35
C SER A 499 29.35 18.35 -7.33
#